data_AF-A0A970HLY6-F1
#
_entry.id   AF-A0A970HLY6-F1
#
_cell.length_a   1.000
_cell.length_b   1.000
_cell.length_c   1.000
_cell.angle_alpha   90.00
_cell.angle_beta   90.00
_cell.angle_gamma   90.00
#
_symmetry.space_group_name_H-M   'P 1'
#
loop_
_entity.id
_entity.type
_entity.pdbx_description
1 polymer ?
#
loop_
_entity_poly.entity_id
_entity_poly.type
_entity_poly.pdbx_seq_one_letter_code
_entity_poly.pdbx_strand_id
1 'polypeptide(L)' 'MLLEVDHIIHKGGGGTERSFNLTIAYRKCNDKKAIGRQGSSHISIGRFAT' A
#
# COMPACT_ATOMS: atom_id res chain seq x y z
N MET A 1 5.20 -13.33 17.98
CA MET A 1 4.80 -12.86 16.63
C MET A 1 4.17 -11.48 16.81
N LEU A 2 4.70 -10.42 16.18
CA LEU A 2 4.22 -9.04 16.39
C LEU A 2 3.26 -8.62 15.26
N LEU A 3 2.05 -8.24 15.64
CA LEU A 3 1.07 -7.61 14.76
C LEU A 3 1.17 -6.10 14.93
N GLU A 4 1.07 -5.36 13.83
CA GLU A 4 1.17 -3.90 13.80
C GLU A 4 -0.03 -3.29 13.08
N VAL A 5 -0.45 -2.11 13.54
CA VAL A 5 -1.49 -1.32 12.91
C VAL A 5 -0.89 -0.54 11.76
N ASP A 6 -1.44 -0.72 10.56
CA ASP A 6 -1.09 0.04 9.36
C ASP A 6 -2.31 0.79 8.82
N HIS A 7 -2.06 1.83 8.03
CA HIS A 7 -3.12 2.57 7.34
C HIS A 7 -3.33 1.99 5.94
N ILE A 8 -4.56 1.58 5.62
CA ILE A 8 -4.92 1.05 4.29
C ILE A 8 -4.54 2.08 3.22
N ILE A 9 -5.07 3.30 3.34
CA ILE A 9 -4.65 4.49 2.60
C ILE A 9 -3.67 5.29 3.49
N HIS A 10 -2.49 5.60 2.97
CA HIS A 10 -1.50 6.35 3.76
C HIS A 10 -1.94 7.80 4.01
N LYS A 11 -1.52 8.37 5.14
CA LYS A 11 -1.83 9.76 5.52
C LYS A 11 -1.40 10.78 4.47
N GLY A 12 -0.20 10.63 3.92
CA GLY A 12 0.29 11.51 2.84
C GLY A 12 -0.51 11.48 1.54
N GLY A 13 -1.41 10.50 1.38
CA GLY A 13 -2.28 10.34 0.20
C GLY A 13 -3.75 10.59 0.54
N GLY A 14 -4.02 11.30 1.64
CA GLY A 14 -5.38 11.63 2.08
C GLY A 14 -6.03 10.58 2.98
N GLY A 15 -5.29 9.57 3.43
CA GLY A 15 -5.78 8.58 4.38
C GLY A 15 -6.10 9.17 5.75
N THR A 16 -7.18 8.70 6.37
CA THR A 16 -7.66 9.17 7.68
C THR A 16 -7.19 8.27 8.83
N GLU A 17 -7.20 8.77 10.06
CA GLU A 17 -6.92 7.98 11.28
C GLU A 17 -8.15 7.22 11.81
N ARG A 18 -9.25 7.23 11.06
CA ARG A 18 -10.48 6.55 11.49
C ARG A 18 -10.30 5.04 11.38
N SER A 19 -10.97 4.30 12.25
CA SER A 19 -10.86 2.84 12.37
C SER A 19 -11.09 2.09 11.05
N PHE A 20 -11.96 2.59 10.16
CA PHE A 20 -12.18 1.98 8.84
C PHE A 20 -10.96 2.02 7.91
N ASN A 21 -9.99 2.92 8.17
CA ASN A 21 -8.76 3.04 7.39
C ASN A 21 -7.56 2.39 8.09
N LEU A 22 -7.77 1.74 9.24
CA LEU A 22 -6.75 1.02 9.98
C LEU A 22 -6.88 -0.47 9.71
N THR A 23 -5.75 -1.15 9.55
CA THR A 23 -5.69 -2.61 9.40
C THR A 23 -4.61 -3.17 10.30
N ILE A 24 -4.76 -4.44 10.70
CA ILE A 24 -3.75 -5.15 11.49
C ILE A 24 -3.11 -6.18 10.59
N ALA A 25 -1.78 -6.10 10.46
CA ALA A 25 -1.02 -7.05 9.67
C ALA A 25 0.30 -7.37 10.36
N TYR A 26 0.94 -8.47 9.95
CA TYR A 26 2.31 -8.75 10.38
C TYR A 26 3.25 -7.67 9.86
N ARG A 27 4.25 -7.29 10.67
CA ARG A 27 5.30 -6.33 10.29
C ARG A 27 5.87 -6.62 8.89
N LYS A 28 6.17 -7.89 8.59
CA LYS A 28 6.68 -8.32 7.26
C LYS A 28 5.75 -7.97 6.09
N CYS A 29 4.43 -7.91 6.30
CA CYS A 29 3.47 -7.49 5.28
C CYS A 29 3.46 -5.97 5.11
N ASN A 30 3.59 -5.22 6.21
CA ASN A 30 3.70 -3.77 6.20
C ASN A 30 4.97 -3.31 5.48
N ASP A 31 6.10 -4.00 5.71
CA ASP A 31 7.37 -3.74 5.05
C ASP A 31 7.26 -3.90 3.52
N LYS A 32 6.61 -4.98 3.04
CA LYS A 32 6.37 -5.20 1.60
C LYS A 32 5.51 -4.11 0.98
N LYS A 33 4.50 -3.63 1.71
CA LYS A 33 3.64 -2.53 1.25
C LYS A 33 4.42 -1.20 1.11
N ALA A 34 5.38 -0.94 1.99
CA ALA A 34 6.27 0.21 1.88
C ALA A 34 7.22 0.08 0.67
N ILE A 35 7.76 -1.13 0.42
CA ILE A 35 8.67 -1.40 -0.70
C ILE A 35 7.95 -1.35 -2.06
N GLY A 36 6.70 -1.83 -2.15
CA GLY A 36 5.87 -1.74 -3.36
C GLY A 36 5.61 -0.31 -3.85
N ARG A 37 5.85 0.71 -3.02
CA ARG A 37 5.80 2.13 -3.41
C ARG A 37 7.07 2.64 -4.09
N GLN A 38 8.21 1.96 -3.93
CA GLN A 38 9.44 2.26 -4.69
C GLN A 38 9.49 1.52 -6.04
N GLY A 39 8.65 0.51 -6.22
CA GLY A 39 8.55 -0.28 -7.45
C GLY A 39 7.53 0.24 -8.45
N SER A 40 7.44 1.56 -8.67
CA SER A 40 6.72 2.12 -9.83
C SER A 40 7.49 1.80 -11.10
N SER A 41 7.55 0.52 -11.46
CA SER A 41 7.87 0.09 -12.81
C SER A 41 6.73 0.58 -13.69
N HIS A 42 7.05 1.57 -14.52
CA HIS A 42 6.28 2.04 -15.66
C HIS A 42 5.57 0.86 -16.34
N ILE A 43 4.26 0.67 -16.11
CA ILE A 43 3.47 -0.27 -16.91
C ILE A 43 3.08 0.50 -18.17
N SER A 44 3.89 0.35 -19.22
CA SER A 44 3.51 0.80 -20.56
C SER A 44 2.33 -0.06 -21.02
N ILE A 45 1.12 0.49 -21.01
CA ILE A 45 -0.05 -0.15 -21.63
C ILE A 45 0.20 -0.13 -23.14
N GLY A 46 0.66 -1.25 -23.68
CA GLY A 46 0.80 -1.46 -25.12
C GLY A 46 -0.55 -1.26 -25.82
N ARG A 47 -0.55 -0.37 -26.82
CA ARG A 47 -1.67 -0.04 -27.70
C ARG A 47 -2.12 -1.30 -28.45
N PHE A 48 -3.29 -1.84 -28.13
CA PHE A 48 -3.94 -2.82 -29.00
C PHE A 48 -4.33 -2.12 -30.30
N ALA A 49 -3.71 -2.51 -31.41
CA ALA A 49 -4.14 -2.10 -32.74
C ALA A 49 -5.43 -2.88 -33.09
N THR A 50 -6.43 -2.14 -33.59
CA THR A 50 -7.73 -2.61 -34.09
C THR A 50 -7.61 -3.59 -35.24
#